data_AF-A0A838Q045-F1
#
_entry.id   AF-A0A838Q045-F1
#
_cell.length_a   1.000
_cell.length_b   1.000
_cell.length_c   1.000
_cell.angle_alpha   90.00
_cell.angle_beta   90.00
_cell.angle_gamma   90.00
#
_symmetry.space_group_name_H-M   'P 1'
#
loop_
_entity.id
_entity.type
_entity.pdbx_description
1 polymer ?
#
loop_
_entity_poly.entity_id
_entity_poly.type
_entity_poly.pdbx_seq_one_letter_code
_entity_poly.pdbx_strand_id
1 'polypeptide(L)'
;FDLTQPMFCTYALGWDVQDYRGARLVWHGGAVLGFLTAVVLLPEKDVGFSIEINSEDGGIIRGLMYELLDHYLGLPRNNWPEKFIGYARSKMDEGLKKHQADAAKPEKVGPSLPVARYTGVYADPWYGNIEVGQANGKMTIDFKSTPRMSGALDHWQYDTFLTRFDDKTIEPAYVTFSLDADGKIDRITMKPVSPLADFSYDYQDLLFRPVKAEK
;
A
#
# COMPACT_ATOMS: atom_id res chain seq x y z
N PHE A 1 -8.06 -13.99 -20.08
CA PHE A 1 -6.62 -13.65 -19.97
C PHE A 1 -5.74 -14.90 -20.18
N ASP A 2 -6.28 -15.94 -20.80
CA ASP A 2 -5.66 -17.27 -20.85
C ASP A 2 -4.35 -17.25 -21.65
N LEU A 3 -4.25 -16.37 -22.65
CA LEU A 3 -3.02 -16.16 -23.43
C LEU A 3 -1.85 -15.58 -22.61
N THR A 4 -2.11 -15.04 -21.42
CA THR A 4 -1.08 -14.53 -20.49
C THR A 4 -0.73 -15.52 -19.39
N GLN A 5 -1.37 -16.69 -19.36
CA GLN A 5 -1.09 -17.71 -18.35
C GLN A 5 0.20 -18.44 -18.71
N PRO A 6 1.23 -18.37 -17.86
CA PRO A 6 2.46 -19.10 -18.09
C PRO A 6 2.31 -20.58 -17.70
N MET A 7 3.04 -21.47 -18.37
CA MET A 7 3.31 -22.83 -17.90
C MET A 7 4.26 -22.86 -16.68
N PHE A 8 5.18 -21.91 -16.57
CA PHE A 8 6.03 -21.71 -15.39
C PHE A 8 6.16 -20.23 -15.03
N CYS A 9 6.15 -19.94 -13.73
CA CYS A 9 6.41 -18.62 -13.20
C CYS A 9 7.28 -18.79 -11.95
N THR A 10 8.47 -18.21 -11.97
CA THR A 10 9.45 -18.30 -10.89
C THR A 10 10.18 -16.97 -10.72
N TYR A 11 11.04 -16.89 -9.70
CA TYR A 11 11.81 -15.70 -9.39
C TYR A 11 13.28 -16.08 -9.26
N ALA A 12 14.17 -15.33 -9.91
CA ALA A 12 15.59 -15.63 -9.96
C ALA A 12 16.44 -14.36 -9.83
N LEU A 13 17.18 -14.24 -8.73
CA LEU A 13 18.17 -13.18 -8.49
C LEU A 13 17.63 -11.75 -8.74
N GLY A 14 16.38 -11.48 -8.36
CA GLY A 14 15.75 -10.17 -8.56
C GLY A 14 14.97 -10.03 -9.86
N TRP A 15 14.65 -11.13 -10.56
CA TRP A 15 13.89 -11.13 -11.80
C TRP A 15 12.70 -12.08 -11.73
N ASP A 16 11.56 -11.63 -12.24
CA ASP A 16 10.48 -12.54 -12.64
C ASP A 16 10.93 -13.31 -13.88
N VAL A 17 10.85 -14.63 -13.81
CA VAL A 17 11.21 -15.54 -14.90
C VAL A 17 10.00 -16.42 -15.19
N GLN A 18 9.38 -16.21 -16.34
CA GLN A 18 8.18 -16.93 -16.74
C GLN A 18 8.23 -17.27 -18.22
N ASP A 19 7.36 -18.16 -18.70
CA ASP A 19 7.08 -18.21 -20.13
C ASP A 19 5.97 -17.23 -20.54
N TYR A 20 6.05 -16.79 -21.78
CA TYR A 20 4.94 -16.15 -22.47
C TYR A 20 4.83 -16.76 -23.86
N ARG A 21 3.79 -17.58 -24.05
CA ARG A 21 3.48 -18.25 -25.33
C ARG A 21 4.67 -19.05 -25.87
N GLY A 22 5.38 -19.73 -24.97
CA GLY A 22 6.53 -20.59 -25.27
C GLY A 22 7.88 -19.88 -25.36
N ALA A 23 7.94 -18.55 -25.27
CA ALA A 23 9.18 -17.80 -25.14
C ALA A 23 9.51 -17.55 -23.66
N ARG A 24 10.80 -17.62 -23.28
CA ARG A 24 11.21 -17.27 -21.92
C ARG A 24 11.22 -15.75 -21.79
N LEU A 25 10.46 -15.26 -20.83
CA LEU A 25 10.32 -13.88 -20.45
C LEU A 25 11.06 -13.68 -19.12
N VAL A 26 12.06 -12.80 -19.13
CA VAL A 26 12.75 -12.34 -17.92
C VAL A 26 12.42 -10.87 -17.75
N TRP A 27 11.79 -10.48 -16.66
CA TRP A 27 11.35 -9.10 -16.49
C TRP A 27 11.30 -8.70 -15.02
N HIS A 28 11.23 -7.41 -14.77
CA HIS A 28 10.98 -6.90 -13.41
C HIS A 28 10.24 -5.57 -13.50
N GLY A 29 9.32 -5.37 -12.56
CA GLY A 29 8.60 -4.11 -12.40
C GLY A 29 9.33 -3.13 -11.49
N GLY A 30 8.84 -1.90 -11.44
CA GLY A 30 9.20 -0.94 -10.40
C GLY A 30 8.01 -0.04 -10.13
N ALA A 31 7.81 0.31 -8.88
CA ALA A 31 6.75 1.20 -8.46
C ALA A 31 7.25 2.08 -7.32
N VAL A 32 7.00 3.37 -7.45
CA VAL A 32 7.10 4.36 -6.39
C VAL A 32 5.97 5.37 -6.62
N LEU A 33 5.58 6.13 -5.59
CA LEU A 33 4.52 7.12 -5.70
C LEU A 33 4.68 7.99 -6.97
N GLY A 34 3.71 7.91 -7.86
CA GLY A 34 3.66 8.66 -9.12
C GLY A 34 4.47 8.09 -10.29
N PHE A 35 5.17 6.96 -10.15
CA PHE A 35 5.99 6.36 -11.21
C PHE A 35 5.90 4.83 -11.26
N LEU A 36 5.76 4.29 -12.47
CA LEU A 36 5.82 2.85 -12.72
C LEU A 36 6.85 2.55 -13.82
N THR A 37 7.56 1.45 -13.66
CA THR A 37 8.56 0.97 -14.62
C THR A 37 8.42 -0.52 -14.90
N ALA A 38 8.86 -0.95 -16.07
CA ALA A 38 9.05 -2.35 -16.41
C ALA A 38 10.31 -2.50 -17.26
N VAL A 39 11.18 -3.44 -16.90
CA VAL A 39 12.33 -3.86 -17.73
C VAL A 39 12.08 -5.29 -18.17
N VAL A 40 12.20 -5.56 -19.46
CA VAL A 40 11.77 -6.81 -20.08
C VAL A 40 12.85 -7.32 -21.02
N LEU A 41 13.15 -8.62 -20.94
CA LEU A 41 14.11 -9.33 -21.75
C LEU A 41 13.47 -10.59 -22.35
N LEU A 42 13.71 -10.80 -23.63
CA LEU A 42 13.40 -12.01 -24.40
C LEU A 42 14.71 -12.62 -24.91
N PRO A 43 15.44 -13.42 -24.09
CA PRO A 43 16.80 -13.85 -24.42
C PRO A 43 16.89 -14.64 -25.73
N GLU A 44 15.90 -15.48 -26.04
CA GLU A 44 15.90 -16.29 -27.28
C GLU A 44 15.64 -15.46 -28.54
N LYS A 45 15.25 -14.19 -28.38
CA LYS A 45 15.00 -13.24 -29.47
C LYS A 45 16.06 -12.15 -29.58
N ASP A 46 17.03 -12.10 -28.66
CA ASP A 46 18.00 -11.00 -28.54
C ASP A 46 17.31 -9.62 -28.45
N VAL A 47 16.24 -9.56 -27.66
CA VAL A 47 15.41 -8.36 -27.47
C VAL A 47 15.33 -8.00 -26.00
N GLY A 48 15.47 -6.70 -25.71
CA GLY A 48 15.13 -6.12 -24.43
C GLY A 48 14.52 -4.74 -24.59
N PHE A 49 13.61 -4.36 -23.69
CA PHE A 49 12.99 -3.03 -23.68
C PHE A 49 12.63 -2.61 -22.26
N SER A 50 12.52 -1.30 -22.05
CA SER A 50 11.98 -0.71 -20.82
C SER A 50 10.77 0.15 -21.13
N ILE A 51 9.87 0.25 -20.15
CA ILE A 51 8.72 1.14 -20.16
C ILE A 51 8.76 1.92 -18.85
N GLU A 52 8.64 3.24 -18.94
CA GLU A 52 8.66 4.15 -17.80
C GLU A 52 7.50 5.13 -17.95
N ILE A 53 6.68 5.26 -16.93
CA ILE A 53 5.57 6.21 -16.89
C ILE A 53 5.60 7.01 -15.59
N ASN A 54 5.21 8.27 -15.68
CA ASN A 54 5.04 9.21 -14.56
C ASN A 54 3.57 9.31 -14.14
N SER A 55 2.90 8.15 -14.10
CA SER A 55 1.56 7.97 -13.57
C SER A 55 1.44 6.58 -12.94
N GLU A 56 0.41 6.37 -12.13
CA GLU A 56 0.15 5.09 -11.44
C GLU A 56 -0.80 4.18 -12.24
N ASP A 57 -0.78 4.32 -13.57
CA ASP A 57 -1.64 3.58 -14.47
C ASP A 57 -1.13 2.13 -14.68
N GLY A 58 -1.31 1.26 -13.67
CA GLY A 58 -0.85 -0.13 -13.73
C GLY A 58 -1.41 -0.93 -14.93
N GLY A 59 -2.58 -0.55 -15.43
CA GLY A 59 -3.18 -1.13 -16.62
C GLY A 59 -2.42 -0.82 -17.91
N ILE A 60 -1.96 0.43 -18.11
CA ILE A 60 -1.29 0.81 -19.36
C ILE A 60 0.09 0.18 -19.45
N ILE A 61 0.86 0.18 -18.35
CA ILE A 61 2.22 -0.37 -18.35
C ILE A 61 2.22 -1.87 -18.65
N ARG A 62 1.29 -2.63 -18.03
CA ARG A 62 1.09 -4.05 -18.34
C ARG A 62 0.60 -4.25 -19.76
N GLY A 63 -0.35 -3.45 -20.22
CA GLY A 63 -0.88 -3.50 -21.57
C GLY A 63 0.20 -3.33 -22.64
N LEU A 64 1.01 -2.28 -22.52
CA LEU A 64 2.11 -1.99 -23.43
C LEU A 64 3.19 -3.09 -23.38
N MET A 65 3.50 -3.61 -22.19
CA MET A 65 4.42 -4.75 -22.04
C MET A 65 3.98 -5.93 -22.91
N TYR A 66 2.73 -6.37 -22.75
CA TYR A 66 2.21 -7.52 -23.52
C TYR A 66 2.02 -7.20 -25.01
N GLU A 67 1.72 -5.96 -25.39
CA GLU A 67 1.65 -5.54 -26.79
C GLU A 67 3.02 -5.61 -27.48
N LEU A 68 4.08 -5.15 -26.81
CA LEU A 68 5.44 -5.29 -27.31
C LEU A 68 5.91 -6.75 -27.35
N LEU A 69 5.55 -7.57 -26.34
CA LEU A 69 5.83 -9.00 -26.37
C LEU A 69 5.19 -9.69 -27.58
N ASP A 70 3.91 -9.45 -27.85
CA ASP A 70 3.24 -10.01 -29.04
C ASP A 70 3.93 -9.52 -30.33
N HIS A 71 4.32 -8.24 -30.41
CA HIS A 71 5.03 -7.68 -31.55
C HIS A 71 6.37 -8.40 -31.82
N TYR A 72 7.25 -8.50 -30.82
CA TYR A 72 8.58 -9.11 -30.98
C TYR A 72 8.55 -10.63 -31.18
N LEU A 73 7.48 -11.29 -30.74
CA LEU A 73 7.26 -12.73 -30.98
C LEU A 73 6.54 -13.02 -32.31
N GLY A 74 6.14 -12.00 -33.06
CA GLY A 74 5.43 -12.16 -34.34
C GLY A 74 4.02 -12.71 -34.16
N LEU A 75 3.38 -12.39 -33.05
CA LEU A 75 2.09 -12.92 -32.65
C LEU A 75 0.94 -11.97 -33.06
N PRO A 76 -0.30 -12.46 -33.22
CA PRO A 76 -1.42 -11.60 -33.56
C PRO A 76 -1.68 -10.52 -32.51
N ARG A 77 -2.00 -9.30 -32.95
CA ARG A 77 -2.32 -8.17 -32.07
C ARG A 77 -3.54 -8.50 -31.19
N ASN A 78 -3.43 -8.17 -29.91
CA ASN A 78 -4.42 -8.55 -28.89
C ASN A 78 -5.07 -7.39 -28.13
N ASN A 79 -4.80 -6.12 -28.49
CA ASN A 79 -5.33 -4.92 -27.79
C ASN A 79 -5.15 -5.03 -26.26
N TRP A 80 -3.91 -5.32 -25.84
CA TRP A 80 -3.58 -5.55 -24.44
C TRP A 80 -3.82 -4.33 -23.54
N PRO A 81 -3.50 -3.09 -23.94
CA PRO A 81 -3.84 -1.89 -23.17
C PRO A 81 -5.29 -1.85 -22.69
N GLU A 82 -6.25 -1.98 -23.60
CA GLU A 82 -7.67 -1.91 -23.29
C GLU A 82 -8.09 -3.04 -22.35
N LYS A 83 -7.57 -4.26 -22.58
CA LYS A 83 -7.85 -5.43 -21.73
C LYS A 83 -7.36 -5.22 -20.30
N PHE A 84 -6.11 -4.77 -20.12
CA PHE A 84 -5.54 -4.56 -18.80
C PHE A 84 -6.15 -3.35 -18.07
N ILE A 85 -6.47 -2.26 -18.78
CA ILE A 85 -7.22 -1.14 -18.22
C ILE A 85 -8.61 -1.59 -17.74
N GLY A 86 -9.33 -2.35 -18.57
CA GLY A 86 -10.64 -2.90 -18.21
C GLY A 86 -10.58 -3.83 -17.00
N TYR A 87 -9.57 -4.70 -16.95
CA TYR A 87 -9.33 -5.59 -15.81
C TYR A 87 -9.05 -4.81 -14.52
N ALA A 88 -8.15 -3.82 -14.57
CA ALA A 88 -7.83 -2.97 -13.42
C ALA A 88 -9.08 -2.26 -12.88
N ARG A 89 -9.91 -1.68 -13.76
CA ARG A 89 -11.19 -1.08 -13.37
C ARG A 89 -12.12 -2.08 -12.71
N SER A 90 -12.30 -3.28 -13.28
CA SER A 90 -13.16 -4.29 -12.67
C SER A 90 -12.69 -4.71 -11.27
N LYS A 91 -11.38 -4.78 -11.04
CA LYS A 91 -10.82 -5.13 -9.73
C LYS A 91 -11.03 -4.01 -8.71
N MET A 92 -10.89 -2.76 -9.14
CA MET A 92 -11.20 -1.59 -8.32
C MET A 92 -12.69 -1.58 -7.94
N ASP A 93 -13.60 -1.81 -8.90
CA ASP A 93 -15.05 -1.86 -8.65
C ASP A 93 -15.43 -3.01 -7.69
N GLU A 94 -14.84 -4.20 -7.86
CA GLU A 94 -14.99 -5.33 -6.95
C GLU A 94 -14.51 -4.99 -5.53
N GLY A 95 -13.34 -4.36 -5.42
CA GLY A 95 -12.76 -3.97 -4.14
C GLY A 95 -13.58 -2.88 -3.44
N LEU A 96 -14.10 -1.90 -4.18
CA LEU A 96 -15.00 -0.88 -3.64
C LEU A 96 -16.29 -1.50 -3.09
N LYS A 97 -16.90 -2.44 -3.83
CA LYS A 97 -18.08 -3.17 -3.37
C LYS A 97 -17.81 -3.94 -2.08
N LYS A 98 -16.66 -4.62 -1.98
CA LYS A 98 -16.25 -5.32 -0.75
C LYS A 98 -16.05 -4.34 0.41
N HIS A 99 -15.32 -3.25 0.19
CA HIS A 99 -15.11 -2.23 1.22
C HIS A 99 -16.44 -1.64 1.74
N GLN A 100 -17.40 -1.36 0.85
CA GLN A 100 -18.72 -0.87 1.24
C GLN A 100 -19.55 -1.93 1.98
N ALA A 101 -19.44 -3.21 1.59
CA ALA A 101 -20.13 -4.31 2.26
C ALA A 101 -19.54 -4.62 3.65
N ASP A 102 -18.23 -4.50 3.79
CA ASP A 102 -17.47 -4.77 5.02
C ASP A 102 -17.25 -3.52 5.88
N ALA A 103 -17.83 -2.38 5.51
CA ALA A 103 -17.73 -1.14 6.27
C ALA A 103 -18.39 -1.30 7.65
N ALA A 104 -17.58 -1.70 8.63
CA ALA A 104 -18.01 -1.80 10.01
C ALA A 104 -18.53 -0.43 10.47
N LYS A 105 -19.75 -0.40 11.00
CA LYS A 105 -20.26 0.77 11.69
C LYS A 105 -19.58 0.82 13.06
N PRO A 106 -18.93 1.94 13.43
CA PRO A 106 -18.27 2.00 14.71
C PRO A 106 -19.29 1.98 15.83
N GLU A 107 -18.94 1.32 16.93
CA GLU A 107 -19.69 1.42 18.17
C GLU A 107 -19.63 2.86 18.70
N LYS A 108 -20.76 3.38 19.20
CA LYS A 108 -20.83 4.73 19.77
C LYS A 108 -20.29 4.76 21.21
N VAL A 109 -19.04 4.33 21.38
CA VAL A 109 -18.34 4.23 22.66
C VAL A 109 -17.09 5.08 22.59
N GLY A 110 -16.94 6.00 23.55
CA GLY A 110 -15.78 6.90 23.64
C GLY A 110 -14.47 6.17 23.98
N PRO A 111 -13.34 6.91 23.96
CA PRO A 111 -12.04 6.39 24.35
C PRO A 111 -12.01 6.00 25.83
N SER A 112 -11.21 4.99 26.18
CA SER A 112 -11.08 4.52 27.56
C SER A 112 -10.38 5.53 28.47
N LEU A 113 -9.58 6.44 27.90
CA LEU A 113 -8.84 7.48 28.62
C LEU A 113 -9.22 8.89 28.14
N PRO A 114 -8.95 9.93 28.94
CA PRO A 114 -8.94 11.31 28.44
C PRO A 114 -7.90 11.48 27.32
N VAL A 115 -8.18 12.30 26.30
CA VAL A 115 -7.30 12.48 25.12
C VAL A 115 -5.85 12.81 25.49
N ALA A 116 -5.63 13.59 26.56
CA ALA A 116 -4.29 13.93 27.05
C ALA A 116 -3.43 12.71 27.41
N ARG A 117 -4.04 11.60 27.81
CA ARG A 117 -3.35 10.36 28.19
C ARG A 117 -2.85 9.52 27.00
N TYR A 118 -3.28 9.83 25.78
CA TYR A 118 -2.75 9.22 24.56
C TYR A 118 -1.57 10.01 23.99
N THR A 119 -1.36 11.25 24.44
CA THR A 119 -0.28 12.11 23.92
C THR A 119 1.09 11.63 24.38
N GLY A 120 2.09 11.75 23.51
CA GLY A 120 3.45 11.32 23.78
C GLY A 120 4.19 10.87 22.53
N VAL A 121 5.46 10.50 22.72
CA VAL A 121 6.30 9.91 21.68
C VAL A 121 6.26 8.39 21.82
N TYR A 122 6.05 7.71 20.70
CA TYR A 122 6.07 6.26 20.62
C TYR A 122 7.07 5.83 19.54
N ALA A 123 7.81 4.75 19.80
CA ALA A 123 8.85 4.26 18.92
C ALA A 123 8.54 2.84 18.45
N ASP A 124 8.69 2.63 17.16
CA ASP A 124 8.79 1.32 16.54
C ASP A 124 10.27 1.06 16.17
N PRO A 125 10.83 -0.13 16.45
CA PRO A 125 12.25 -0.40 16.21
C PRO A 125 12.69 -0.32 14.73
N TRP A 126 11.78 -0.55 13.78
CA TRP A 126 12.07 -0.52 12.35
C TRP A 126 11.75 0.85 11.74
N TYR A 127 10.58 1.40 12.06
CA TYR A 127 10.10 2.64 11.46
C TYR A 127 10.67 3.90 12.12
N GLY A 128 10.84 3.88 13.44
CA GLY A 128 11.24 5.03 14.25
C GLY A 128 10.06 5.67 15.01
N ASN A 129 10.13 6.98 15.23
CA ASN A 129 9.24 7.66 16.16
C ASN A 129 7.96 8.19 15.49
N ILE A 130 6.85 8.06 16.20
CA ILE A 130 5.63 8.85 16.01
C ILE A 130 5.41 9.75 17.22
N GLU A 131 4.82 10.91 16.98
CA GLU A 131 4.39 11.83 18.03
C GLU A 131 2.87 11.99 17.97
N VAL A 132 2.20 11.64 19.06
CA VAL A 132 0.77 11.88 19.24
C VAL A 132 0.61 13.14 20.07
N GLY A 133 -0.01 14.15 19.49
CA GLY A 133 -0.15 15.49 20.08
C GLY A 133 -1.59 15.96 20.15
N GLN A 134 -1.75 17.23 20.52
CA GLN A 134 -3.03 17.93 20.41
C GLN A 134 -2.83 19.31 19.78
N ALA A 135 -3.66 19.63 18.80
CA ALA A 135 -3.71 20.96 18.19
C ALA A 135 -5.17 21.33 17.93
N ASN A 136 -5.55 22.57 18.25
CA ASN A 136 -6.90 23.10 18.01
C ASN A 136 -8.04 22.20 18.57
N GLY A 137 -7.82 21.60 19.74
CA GLY A 137 -8.78 20.70 20.39
C GLY A 137 -8.95 19.33 19.72
N LYS A 138 -8.10 18.97 18.75
CA LYS A 138 -8.05 17.66 18.10
C LYS A 138 -6.75 16.94 18.40
N MET A 139 -6.81 15.62 18.47
CA MET A 139 -5.61 14.80 18.56
C MET A 139 -4.90 14.79 17.19
N THR A 140 -3.58 14.77 17.21
CA THR A 140 -2.74 14.76 16.00
C THR A 140 -1.76 13.60 16.05
N ILE A 141 -1.28 13.18 14.89
CA ILE A 141 -0.19 12.22 14.74
C ILE A 141 0.82 12.76 13.74
N ASP A 142 2.11 12.59 14.04
CA ASP A 142 3.22 12.97 13.18
C ASP A 142 4.25 11.83 13.14
N PHE A 143 4.47 11.26 11.95
CA PHE A 143 5.47 10.22 11.72
C PHE A 143 6.82 10.87 11.43
N LYS A 144 7.68 10.95 12.45
CA LYS A 144 8.88 11.81 12.44
C LYS A 144 9.91 11.41 11.39
N SER A 145 9.93 10.14 10.98
CA SER A 145 10.84 9.61 9.96
C SER A 145 10.36 9.87 8.52
N THR A 146 9.09 10.25 8.32
CA THR A 146 8.47 10.35 6.99
C THR A 146 7.91 11.75 6.76
N PRO A 147 8.57 12.58 5.93
CA PRO A 147 8.11 13.93 5.66
C PRO A 147 6.66 13.96 5.16
N ARG A 148 5.88 14.90 5.69
CA ARG A 148 4.46 15.14 5.34
C ARG A 148 3.48 14.03 5.74
N MET A 149 3.95 12.99 6.43
CA MET A 149 3.09 11.96 7.02
C MET A 149 2.61 12.40 8.40
N SER A 150 1.83 13.47 8.41
CA SER A 150 1.22 14.06 9.61
C SER A 150 -0.25 14.38 9.37
N GLY A 151 -1.03 14.45 10.43
CA GLY A 151 -2.43 14.86 10.33
C GLY A 151 -3.21 14.72 11.63
N ALA A 152 -4.52 14.92 11.53
CA ALA A 152 -5.42 14.75 12.66
C ALA A 152 -5.74 13.27 12.92
N LEU A 153 -6.13 12.98 14.15
CA LEU A 153 -6.72 11.70 14.56
C LEU A 153 -8.18 11.93 14.94
N ASP A 154 -9.09 11.41 14.13
CA ASP A 154 -10.53 11.38 14.44
C ASP A 154 -10.81 10.15 15.33
N HIS A 155 -11.58 10.30 16.40
CA HIS A 155 -12.00 9.16 17.20
C HIS A 155 -12.91 8.23 16.37
N TRP A 156 -12.65 6.92 16.41
CA TRP A 156 -13.41 5.91 15.68
C TRP A 156 -14.33 5.12 16.62
N GLN A 157 -13.75 4.31 17.51
CA GLN A 157 -14.45 3.57 18.58
C GLN A 157 -13.44 3.12 19.63
N TYR A 158 -13.83 3.06 20.90
CA TYR A 158 -12.93 2.66 21.99
C TYR A 158 -11.58 3.40 21.89
N ASP A 159 -10.47 2.69 22.03
CA ASP A 159 -9.10 3.20 21.91
C ASP A 159 -8.56 3.18 20.46
N THR A 160 -9.45 3.20 19.46
CA THR A 160 -9.11 3.29 18.04
C THR A 160 -9.46 4.66 17.47
N PHE A 161 -8.52 5.20 16.69
CA PHE A 161 -8.62 6.48 16.00
C PHE A 161 -8.33 6.29 14.51
N LEU A 162 -8.82 7.20 13.69
CA LEU A 162 -8.65 7.22 12.24
C LEU A 162 -7.73 8.38 11.86
N THR A 163 -6.65 8.08 11.12
CA THR A 163 -5.78 9.11 10.56
C THR A 163 -6.49 9.93 9.50
N ARG A 164 -6.34 11.25 9.60
CA ARG A 164 -6.67 12.23 8.57
C ARG A 164 -5.40 12.96 8.17
N PHE A 165 -4.55 12.27 7.40
CA PHE A 165 -3.32 12.86 6.88
C PHE A 165 -3.62 14.11 6.05
N ASP A 166 -2.72 15.09 6.16
CA ASP A 166 -2.80 16.35 5.43
C ASP A 166 -2.55 16.11 3.94
N ASP A 167 -1.54 15.29 3.61
CA ASP A 167 -1.32 14.77 2.27
C ASP A 167 -2.35 13.67 1.94
N LYS A 168 -3.18 13.93 0.94
CA LYS A 168 -4.27 13.02 0.52
C LYS A 168 -3.80 11.84 -0.32
N THR A 169 -2.53 11.81 -0.70
CA THR A 169 -1.91 10.65 -1.35
C THR A 169 -1.54 9.54 -0.37
N ILE A 170 -1.53 9.86 0.94
CA ILE A 170 -1.21 8.89 1.99
C ILE A 170 -2.48 8.12 2.39
N GLU A 171 -2.40 6.80 2.28
CA GLU A 171 -3.50 5.90 2.63
C GLU A 171 -3.86 6.02 4.12
N PRO A 172 -5.13 6.25 4.48
CA PRO A 172 -5.54 6.37 5.87
C PRO A 172 -5.50 5.01 6.58
N ALA A 173 -5.17 5.05 7.87
CA ALA A 173 -5.11 3.90 8.75
C ALA A 173 -5.88 4.11 10.06
N TYR A 174 -6.35 3.01 10.62
CA TYR A 174 -6.74 2.92 12.00
C TYR A 174 -5.49 2.86 12.89
N VAL A 175 -5.51 3.61 13.98
CA VAL A 175 -4.50 3.66 15.03
C VAL A 175 -5.15 3.16 16.31
N THR A 176 -4.73 2.00 16.79
CA THR A 176 -5.34 1.37 17.97
C THR A 176 -4.34 1.32 19.11
N PHE A 177 -4.71 1.94 20.22
CA PHE A 177 -3.94 1.93 21.45
C PHE A 177 -4.38 0.75 22.32
N SER A 178 -3.42 0.02 22.88
CA SER A 178 -3.67 -1.03 23.87
C SER A 178 -3.22 -0.56 25.25
N LEU A 179 -4.02 -0.87 26.28
CA LEU A 179 -3.71 -0.55 27.67
C LEU A 179 -3.09 -1.74 28.41
N ASP A 180 -2.16 -1.48 29.32
CA ASP A 180 -1.67 -2.46 30.30
C ASP A 180 -2.64 -2.62 31.49
N ALA A 181 -2.28 -3.48 32.44
CA ALA A 181 -3.08 -3.74 33.64
C ALA A 181 -3.22 -2.52 34.58
N ASP A 182 -2.33 -1.53 34.46
CA ASP A 182 -2.39 -0.27 35.22
C ASP A 182 -3.22 0.82 34.48
N GLY A 183 -3.73 0.52 33.28
CA GLY A 183 -4.42 1.49 32.43
C GLY A 183 -3.49 2.51 31.75
N LYS A 184 -2.20 2.20 31.61
CA LYS A 184 -1.25 2.99 30.80
C LYS A 184 -1.21 2.44 29.38
N ILE A 185 -0.81 3.27 28.42
CA ILE A 185 -0.60 2.83 27.04
C ILE A 185 0.57 1.85 27.01
N ASP A 186 0.34 0.63 26.54
CA ASP A 186 1.36 -0.42 26.33
C ASP A 186 1.97 -0.32 24.92
N ARG A 187 1.09 -0.22 23.91
CA ARG A 187 1.47 -0.23 22.50
C ARG A 187 0.43 0.44 21.60
N ILE A 188 0.86 0.76 20.39
CA ILE A 188 0.03 1.19 19.27
C ILE A 188 0.26 0.24 18.10
N THR A 189 -0.82 -0.25 17.52
CA THR A 189 -0.82 -1.01 16.26
C THR A 189 -1.64 -0.27 15.22
N MET A 190 -1.32 -0.47 13.94
CA MET A 190 -2.03 0.18 12.85
C MET A 190 -2.64 -0.82 11.87
N LYS A 191 -3.65 -0.38 11.14
CA LYS A 191 -4.29 -1.16 10.07
C LYS A 191 -4.81 -0.22 8.98
N PRO A 192 -4.56 -0.49 7.69
CA PRO A 192 -5.14 0.35 6.63
C PRO A 192 -6.66 0.31 6.68
N VAL A 193 -7.30 1.43 6.33
CA VAL A 193 -8.77 1.52 6.24
C VAL A 193 -9.28 0.79 5.01
N SER A 194 -8.57 0.94 3.89
CA SER A 194 -8.89 0.30 2.63
C SER A 194 -8.23 -1.07 2.55
N PRO A 195 -8.94 -2.14 2.16
CA PRO A 195 -8.32 -3.42 1.82
C PRO A 195 -7.50 -3.36 0.52
N LEU A 196 -7.58 -2.24 -0.21
CA LEU A 196 -6.80 -1.96 -1.42
C LEU A 196 -5.64 -1.00 -1.16
N ALA A 197 -5.40 -0.57 0.09
CA ALA A 197 -4.26 0.27 0.41
C ALA A 197 -2.97 -0.41 -0.08
N ASP A 198 -2.03 0.39 -0.58
CA ASP A 198 -0.73 -0.11 -1.02
C ASP A 198 -0.06 -0.87 0.15
N PHE A 199 0.39 -2.09 -0.14
CA PHE A 199 1.01 -2.95 0.86
C PHE A 199 2.29 -2.31 1.44
N SER A 200 2.98 -1.46 0.66
CA SER A 200 4.23 -0.81 1.04
C SER A 200 4.10 0.23 2.15
N TYR A 201 2.89 0.58 2.58
CA TYR A 201 2.69 1.33 3.82
C TYR A 201 2.98 0.51 5.09
N ASP A 202 2.95 -0.83 4.99
CA ASP A 202 3.30 -1.78 6.07
C ASP A 202 2.63 -1.51 7.43
N TYR A 203 1.47 -0.83 7.44
CA TYR A 203 0.80 -0.43 8.69
C TYR A 203 0.54 -1.60 9.64
N GLN A 204 0.23 -2.78 9.10
CA GLN A 204 -0.03 -4.00 9.86
C GLN A 204 1.20 -4.54 10.61
N ASP A 205 2.40 -4.15 10.21
CA ASP A 205 3.66 -4.62 10.80
C ASP A 205 4.23 -3.63 11.83
N LEU A 206 3.64 -2.43 11.93
CA LEU A 206 4.06 -1.40 12.88
C LEU A 206 3.61 -1.72 14.32
N LEU A 207 4.56 -1.63 15.25
CA LEU A 207 4.34 -1.84 16.69
C LEU A 207 5.06 -0.76 17.50
N PHE A 208 4.39 0.38 17.69
CA PHE A 208 4.96 1.46 18.49
C PHE A 208 4.77 1.21 19.98
N ARG A 209 5.79 1.51 20.78
CA ARG A 209 5.75 1.50 22.25
C ARG A 209 6.08 2.87 22.82
N PRO A 210 5.54 3.27 23.97
CA PRO A 210 5.86 4.54 24.59
C PRO A 210 7.38 4.68 24.82
N VAL A 211 7.94 5.81 24.41
CA VAL A 211 9.31 6.16 24.76
C VAL A 211 9.32 6.62 26.21
N LYS A 212 10.16 6.01 27.05
CA LYS A 212 10.34 6.49 28.43
C LYS A 212 10.90 7.91 28.37
N ALA A 213 10.27 8.85 29.07
CA ALA A 213 10.87 10.16 29.29
C ALA A 213 12.26 9.95 29.93
N GLU A 214 13.30 10.46 29.28
CA GLU A 214 14.61 10.55 29.94
C GLU A 214 14.46 11.40 31.20
N LYS A 215 14.96 10.87 32.32
CA LYS A 215 14.88 11.52 33.63
C LYS A 215 15.92 12.63 33.75
#